data_AF-A0A0F0CEQ3-F1
#
_entry.id   AF-A0A0F0CEQ3-F1
#
_cell.length_a   1.000
_cell.length_b   1.000
_cell.length_c   1.000
_cell.angle_alpha   90.00
_cell.angle_beta   90.00
_cell.angle_gamma   90.00
#
_symmetry.space_group_name_H-M   'P 1'
#
loop_
_entity.id
_entity.type
_entity.pdbx_description
1 polymer ?
#
loop_
_entity_poly.entity_id
_entity_poly.type
_entity_poly.pdbx_seq_one_letter_code
_entity_poly.pdbx_strand_id
1 'polypeptide(L)'
;MADYRLPIFLNLPIRHRTIIHEPMLEWIEIRRYLATGLIEQVTCGGESGPEARICDYAWILEIMQQCVEYDIPFWFKQTGAKVKKGNRIYHIERKDQMHQAEKAGVNYRYERNIIK
;
A
#
# COMPACT_ATOMS: atom_id res chain seq x y z
N MET A 1 4.41 4.91 -14.53
CA MET A 1 5.12 3.74 -13.96
C MET A 1 5.97 4.17 -12.78
N ALA A 2 6.09 3.33 -11.75
CA ALA A 2 6.89 3.61 -10.55
C ALA A 2 8.33 4.01 -10.91
N ASP A 3 8.96 3.26 -11.81
CA ASP A 3 10.36 3.45 -12.22
C ASP A 3 10.65 4.79 -12.90
N TYR A 4 9.64 5.45 -13.45
CA TYR A 4 9.79 6.79 -14.01
C TYR A 4 9.73 7.88 -12.93
N ARG A 5 8.84 7.73 -11.94
CA ARG A 5 8.55 8.80 -10.96
C ARG A 5 9.40 8.71 -9.71
N LEU A 6 9.72 7.51 -9.22
CA LEU A 6 10.45 7.33 -7.97
C LEU A 6 11.86 7.92 -8.02
N PRO A 7 12.68 7.73 -9.08
CA PRO A 7 13.99 8.39 -9.15
C PRO A 7 13.89 9.93 -9.10
N ILE A 8 12.88 10.51 -9.77
CA ILE A 8 12.65 11.96 -9.74
C ILE A 8 12.29 12.39 -8.32
N PHE A 9 11.32 11.71 -7.70
CA PHE A 9 10.87 11.98 -6.34
C PHE A 9 12.01 11.91 -5.31
N LEU A 10 12.89 10.91 -5.41
CA LEU A 10 14.04 10.76 -4.52
C LEU A 10 15.08 11.88 -4.67
N ASN A 11 15.27 12.41 -5.88
CA ASN A 11 16.22 13.49 -6.17
C ASN A 11 15.71 14.90 -5.80
N LEU A 12 14.40 15.07 -5.57
CA LEU A 12 13.85 16.36 -5.15
C LEU A 12 14.25 16.68 -3.70
N PRO A 13 14.38 17.97 -3.32
CA PRO A 13 14.76 18.40 -1.97
C PRO A 13 13.58 18.29 -0.98
N ILE A 14 12.95 17.11 -0.95
CA ILE A 14 11.82 16.79 -0.07
C ILE A 14 12.38 16.21 1.22
N ARG A 15 11.93 16.74 2.37
CA ARG A 15 12.40 16.27 3.68
C ARG A 15 11.84 14.88 4.03
N HIS A 16 10.52 14.74 3.96
CA HIS A 16 9.80 13.52 4.32
C HIS A 16 9.25 12.84 3.08
N ARG A 17 9.62 11.58 2.88
CA ARG A 17 9.28 10.85 1.65
C ARG A 17 8.44 9.62 1.96
N THR A 18 7.18 9.67 1.54
CA THR A 18 6.23 8.56 1.66
C THR A 18 5.77 8.13 0.28
N ILE A 19 5.71 6.82 0.04
CA ILE A 19 5.07 6.26 -1.15
C ILE A 19 3.60 5.98 -0.83
N ILE A 20 2.70 6.47 -1.68
CA ILE A 20 1.27 6.12 -1.64
C ILE A 20 0.94 5.42 -2.97
N HIS A 21 0.73 4.11 -2.91
CA HIS A 21 0.30 3.29 -4.04
C HIS A 21 -1.21 3.05 -3.94
N GLU A 22 -1.99 4.09 -4.26
CA GLU A 22 -3.46 4.08 -4.23
C GLU A 22 -4.04 4.83 -5.44
N PRO A 23 -5.02 4.26 -6.17
CA PRO A 23 -5.45 2.86 -6.07
C PRO A 23 -4.35 1.91 -6.58
N MET A 24 -4.24 0.74 -5.94
CA MET A 24 -3.33 -0.31 -6.37
C MET A 24 -3.94 -1.08 -7.54
N LEU A 25 -3.36 -0.89 -8.73
CA LEU A 25 -3.85 -1.47 -10.00
C LEU A 25 -2.97 -2.58 -10.55
N GLU A 26 -1.76 -2.68 -10.03
CA GLU A 26 -0.74 -3.64 -10.43
C GLU A 26 0.23 -3.85 -9.27
N TRP A 27 0.91 -4.98 -9.32
CA TRP A 27 2.11 -5.21 -8.52
C TRP A 27 3.26 -4.34 -9.02
N ILE A 28 4.08 -3.83 -8.08
CA ILE A 28 5.29 -3.08 -8.39
C ILE A 28 6.48 -3.60 -7.57
N GLU A 29 7.67 -3.50 -8.14
CA GLU A 29 8.94 -3.81 -7.49
C GLU A 29 9.63 -2.52 -7.05
N ILE A 30 9.71 -2.28 -5.74
CA ILE A 30 10.26 -1.06 -5.15
C ILE A 30 11.47 -1.28 -4.24
N ARG A 31 11.97 -2.52 -4.07
CA ARG A 31 13.12 -2.83 -3.20
C ARG A 31 14.32 -1.91 -3.46
N ARG A 32 14.66 -1.67 -4.73
CA ARG A 32 15.77 -0.77 -5.11
C ARG A 32 15.58 0.68 -4.63
N TYR A 33 14.34 1.14 -4.49
CA TYR A 33 14.05 2.48 -3.99
C TYR A 33 14.06 2.50 -2.46
N LEU A 34 13.51 1.46 -1.82
CA LEU A 34 13.57 1.29 -0.37
C LEU A 34 15.02 1.20 0.13
N ALA A 35 15.88 0.49 -0.61
CA ALA A 35 17.31 0.33 -0.31
C ALA A 35 18.10 1.65 -0.22
N THR A 36 17.56 2.75 -0.74
CA THR A 36 18.20 4.08 -0.61
C THR A 36 18.15 4.63 0.82
N GLY A 37 17.27 4.09 1.68
CA GLY A 37 17.04 4.60 3.03
C GLY A 37 16.33 5.97 3.07
N LEU A 38 15.89 6.49 1.93
CA LEU A 38 15.28 7.81 1.82
C LEU A 38 13.76 7.80 2.01
N ILE A 39 13.12 6.63 1.91
CA ILE A 39 11.66 6.48 2.03
C ILE A 39 11.34 6.12 3.48
N GLU A 40 10.44 6.87 4.08
CA GLU A 40 10.08 6.76 5.50
C GLU A 40 8.86 5.86 5.72
N GLN A 41 7.98 5.71 4.71
CA GLN A 41 6.75 4.94 4.82
C GLN A 41 6.20 4.55 3.45
N VAL A 42 5.48 3.43 3.40
CA VAL A 42 4.67 3.01 2.25
C VAL A 42 3.20 2.81 2.68
N THR A 43 2.26 3.30 1.88
CA THR A 43 0.82 3.07 2.04
C THR A 43 0.25 2.46 0.77
N CYS A 44 -0.61 1.45 0.92
CA CYS A 44 -1.33 0.82 -0.18
C CYS A 44 -2.83 0.70 0.10
N GLY A 45 -3.60 0.64 -0.98
CA GLY A 45 -5.05 0.48 -0.90
C GLY A 45 -5.70 0.33 -2.27
N GLY A 46 -6.82 -0.39 -2.29
CA GLY A 46 -7.59 -0.65 -3.50
C GLY A 46 -8.46 0.53 -3.94
N GLU A 47 -9.02 0.42 -5.14
CA GLU A 47 -9.92 1.43 -5.70
C GLU A 47 -11.32 1.37 -5.06
N SER A 48 -11.88 2.52 -4.68
CA SER A 48 -13.27 2.63 -4.22
C SER A 48 -14.22 3.00 -5.37
N GLY A 49 -15.52 2.80 -5.16
CA GLY A 49 -16.56 3.21 -6.12
C GLY A 49 -17.19 2.05 -6.88
N PRO A 50 -18.28 2.30 -7.64
CA PRO A 50 -19.01 1.25 -8.35
C PRO A 50 -18.15 0.56 -9.43
N GLU A 51 -17.34 1.34 -10.14
CA GLU A 51 -16.47 0.87 -11.21
C GLU A 51 -15.05 0.50 -10.74
N ALA A 52 -14.90 0.21 -9.44
CA ALA A 52 -13.60 -0.16 -8.89
C ALA A 52 -12.98 -1.35 -9.64
N ARG A 53 -11.70 -1.22 -9.97
CA ARG A 53 -10.86 -2.30 -10.48
C ARG A 53 -10.45 -3.24 -9.35
N ILE A 54 -10.13 -4.47 -9.73
CA ILE A 54 -9.72 -5.51 -8.78
C ILE A 54 -8.36 -5.15 -8.19
N CYS A 55 -8.30 -5.08 -6.87
CA CYS A 55 -7.06 -5.10 -6.12
C CYS A 55 -6.74 -6.55 -5.74
N ASP A 56 -5.62 -7.11 -6.20
CA ASP A 56 -5.20 -8.43 -5.76
C ASP A 56 -4.49 -8.33 -4.41
N TYR A 57 -5.01 -9.04 -3.41
CA TYR A 57 -4.45 -9.08 -2.06
C TYR A 57 -3.03 -9.65 -2.05
N ALA A 58 -2.66 -10.49 -3.03
CA ALA A 58 -1.28 -10.95 -3.16
C ALA A 58 -0.31 -9.79 -3.40
N TRP A 59 -0.72 -8.75 -4.15
CA TRP A 59 0.12 -7.59 -4.37
C TRP A 59 0.37 -6.79 -3.09
N ILE A 60 -0.64 -6.71 -2.20
CA ILE A 60 -0.52 -6.09 -0.87
C ILE A 60 0.52 -6.83 -0.02
N LEU A 61 0.47 -8.17 0.00
CA LEU A 61 1.43 -8.99 0.74
C LEU A 61 2.85 -8.82 0.20
N GLU A 62 3.02 -8.76 -1.12
CA GLU A 62 4.33 -8.56 -1.74
C GLU A 62 4.93 -7.19 -1.40
N ILE A 63 4.15 -6.09 -1.45
CA ILE A 63 4.66 -4.77 -1.05
C ILE A 63 4.98 -4.73 0.44
N MET A 64 4.12 -5.32 1.27
CA MET A 64 4.35 -5.46 2.71
C MET A 64 5.66 -6.20 2.98
N GLN A 65 5.93 -7.31 2.27
CA GLN A 65 7.19 -8.05 2.37
C GLN A 65 8.38 -7.18 1.96
N GLN A 66 8.30 -6.45 0.84
CA GLN A 66 9.35 -5.52 0.42
C GLN A 66 9.62 -4.46 1.51
N CYS A 67 8.58 -3.97 2.19
CA CYS A 67 8.75 -3.01 3.28
C CYS A 67 9.41 -3.64 4.51
N VAL A 68 9.02 -4.87 4.87
CA VAL A 68 9.64 -5.64 5.98
C VAL A 68 11.12 -5.87 5.74
N GLU A 69 11.53 -6.21 4.51
CA GLU A 69 12.93 -6.47 4.14
C GLU A 69 13.86 -5.27 4.40
N TYR A 70 13.32 -4.04 4.30
CA TYR A 70 14.08 -2.79 4.51
C TYR A 70 13.67 -2.04 5.78
N ASP A 71 12.91 -2.69 6.67
CA ASP A 71 12.40 -2.11 7.92
C ASP A 71 11.62 -0.79 7.75
N ILE A 72 10.85 -0.68 6.67
CA ILE A 72 10.04 0.51 6.35
C ILE A 72 8.60 0.32 6.85
N PRO A 73 8.02 1.27 7.61
CA PRO A 73 6.61 1.25 7.97
C PRO A 73 5.67 1.06 6.77
N PHE A 74 4.74 0.12 6.90
CA PHE A 74 3.76 -0.22 5.88
C PHE A 74 2.33 -0.16 6.42
N TRP A 75 1.46 0.53 5.69
CA TRP A 75 0.04 0.62 6.00
C TRP A 75 -0.84 0.15 4.83
N PHE A 76 -1.65 -0.88 5.09
CA PHE A 76 -2.76 -1.24 4.22
C PHE A 76 -4.01 -0.46 4.65
N LYS A 77 -4.28 0.64 3.95
CA LYS A 77 -5.27 1.64 4.38
C LYS A 77 -6.70 1.24 4.07
N GLN A 78 -6.96 0.66 2.90
CA GLN A 78 -8.30 0.20 2.51
C GLN A 78 -8.25 -0.93 1.47
N THR A 79 -9.24 -1.80 1.49
CA THR A 79 -9.33 -2.90 0.51
C THR A 79 -9.72 -2.44 -0.90
N GLY A 80 -10.36 -1.26 -1.01
CA GLY A 80 -11.17 -0.93 -2.18
C GLY A 80 -12.45 -1.75 -2.25
N ALA A 81 -13.25 -1.53 -3.29
CA ALA A 81 -14.57 -2.16 -3.43
C ALA A 81 -14.52 -3.57 -4.01
N LYS A 82 -13.46 -3.94 -4.75
CA LYS A 82 -13.25 -5.29 -5.30
C LYS A 82 -11.86 -5.79 -4.93
N VAL A 83 -11.79 -6.71 -3.96
CA VAL A 83 -10.53 -7.32 -3.54
C VAL A 83 -10.51 -8.80 -3.91
N LYS A 84 -9.47 -9.24 -4.61
CA LYS A 84 -9.23 -10.66 -4.91
C LYS A 84 -8.31 -11.25 -3.86
N LYS A 85 -8.71 -12.37 -3.25
CA LYS A 85 -7.88 -13.13 -2.30
C LYS A 85 -7.91 -14.60 -2.70
N GLY A 86 -6.78 -15.09 -3.19
CA GLY A 86 -6.72 -16.41 -3.86
C GLY A 86 -7.64 -16.43 -5.08
N ASN A 87 -8.55 -17.40 -5.13
CA ASN A 87 -9.49 -17.57 -6.24
C ASN A 87 -10.83 -16.84 -6.05
N ARG A 88 -11.00 -16.11 -4.94
CA ARG A 88 -12.28 -15.42 -4.63
C ARG A 88 -12.14 -13.92 -4.75
N ILE A 89 -13.17 -13.30 -5.36
CA ILE A 89 -13.35 -11.85 -5.37
C ILE A 89 -14.39 -11.50 -4.30
N TYR A 90 -14.06 -10.52 -3.48
CA TYR A 90 -14.93 -9.97 -2.45
C TYR A 90 -15.34 -8.56 -2.85
N HIS A 91 -16.63 -8.28 -2.67
CA HIS A 91 -17.19 -6.94 -2.84
C HIS A 91 -17.36 -6.32 -1.46
N ILE A 92 -16.66 -5.22 -1.20
CA ILE A 92 -16.63 -4.58 0.11
C ILE A 92 -17.32 -3.22 0.03
N GLU A 93 -18.39 -3.04 0.79
CA GLU A 93 -19.09 -1.75 0.88
C GLU A 93 -18.14 -0.66 1.38
N ARG A 94 -18.32 0.56 0.87
CA ARG A 94 -17.46 1.73 1.18
C ARG A 94 -17.18 1.87 2.68
N LYS A 95 -18.19 1.71 3.52
CA LYS A 95 -18.10 1.86 4.99
C LYS A 95 -17.19 0.81 5.65
N ASP A 96 -17.00 -0.33 5.01
CA ASP A 96 -16.25 -1.47 5.55
C ASP A 96 -14.82 -1.58 4.97
N GLN A 97 -14.45 -0.80 3.95
CA GLN A 97 -13.18 -0.97 3.23
C GLN A 97 -11.93 -0.76 4.10
N MET A 98 -11.95 0.26 4.97
CA MET A 98 -10.85 0.51 5.92
C MET A 98 -10.85 -0.52 7.05
N HIS A 99 -12.03 -0.87 7.57
CA HIS A 99 -12.17 -1.86 8.64
C HIS A 99 -11.70 -3.25 8.22
N GLN A 100 -12.02 -3.66 6.99
CA GLN A 100 -11.56 -4.93 6.44
C GLN A 100 -10.05 -4.94 6.15
N ALA A 101 -9.47 -3.81 5.75
CA ALA A 101 -8.02 -3.69 5.58
C ALA A 101 -7.28 -3.79 6.93
N GLU A 102 -7.80 -3.12 7.97
CA GLU A 102 -7.29 -3.22 9.34
C GLU A 102 -7.37 -4.66 9.85
N LYS A 103 -8.51 -5.33 9.65
CA LYS A 103 -8.70 -6.75 10.01
C LYS A 103 -7.80 -7.73 9.26
N ALA A 104 -7.20 -7.31 8.13
CA ALA A 104 -6.27 -8.17 7.40
C ALA A 104 -4.96 -8.40 8.17
N GLY A 105 -4.62 -7.52 9.12
CA GLY A 105 -3.48 -7.72 10.03
C GLY A 105 -2.11 -7.66 9.35
N VAL A 106 -2.00 -6.95 8.21
CA VAL A 106 -0.77 -6.87 7.40
C VAL A 106 0.03 -5.58 7.59
N ASN A 107 -0.41 -4.70 8.49
CA ASN A 107 0.36 -3.48 8.77
C ASN A 107 1.69 -3.85 9.43
N TYR A 108 2.77 -3.19 9.03
CA TYR A 108 4.10 -3.39 9.61
C TYR A 108 4.64 -2.09 10.17
N ARG A 109 4.97 -2.08 11.47
CA ARG A 109 5.47 -0.90 12.22
C ARG A 109 4.66 0.39 12.03
N TYR A 110 3.39 0.24 11.64
CA TYR A 110 2.47 1.34 11.52
C TYR A 110 1.72 1.48 12.83
N GLU A 111 2.12 2.46 13.63
CA GLU A 111 1.36 2.85 14.80
C GLU A 111 0.31 3.87 14.37
N ARG A 112 -0.96 3.48 14.51
CA ARG A 112 -2.06 4.44 14.45
C ARG A 112 -1.83 5.36 15.64
N ASN A 113 -1.41 6.61 15.41
CA ASN A 113 -1.34 7.61 16.47
C ASN A 113 -2.76 7.82 17.03
N ILE A 114 -3.14 7.00 18.01
CA ILE A 114 -4.31 7.24 18.84
C ILE A 114 -3.85 8.31 19.81
N ILE A 115 -4.12 9.57 19.46
CA ILE A 115 -4.10 10.64 20.44
C ILE A 115 -5.12 10.20 21.51
N LYS A 116 -4.60 9.83 22.69
CA LYS A 116 -5.40 9.58 23.89
C LYS A 116 -6.00 10.90 24.39
#